data_AF-A0A815QF19-F1
#
_entry.id   AF-A0A815QF19-F1
#
_cell.length_a   1.000
_cell.length_b   1.000
_cell.length_c   1.000
_cell.angle_alpha   90.00
_cell.angle_beta   90.00
_cell.angle_gamma   90.00
#
_symmetry.space_group_name_H-M   'P 1'
#
loop_
_entity.id
_entity.type
_entity.pdbx_description
1 polymer ?
#
loop_
_entity_poly.entity_id
_entity_poly.type
_entity_poly.pdbx_seq_one_letter_code
_entity_poly.pdbx_strand_id
1 'polypeptide(L)'
;MNSTSFEKKQCILCNKIGGILTCDGCQQAFCGKHVIEHRQQLNIELENIMQEHDLIQQDIRLSIDNDLLLKEIDKWEKESMKKIQLVAEKARINLKQILENSNNKILKTCQDVASKLLSAREAENFSEIDLKRWIEQLNELKSQTKLLSMIHIVEDNKSPIYLIEIKQTNTVNTYTKNKELLSSSRRIEERFIEGNGLAIIEDGGLRIKHIDSDHKFIYFHGQKSYTDGCHTLKFKIEHSTSSYSTFIGICSSDINLRQIMYHLTVVVGWFNTTEVWQHGRCIRNTKFQGSKNDEIKTNDIIQLTIDCENKQIELFHERTNKKHTVIVDSNQTPLPWKILLALRRKNDCVKILQSN
;
A
#
# COMPACT_ATOMS: atom_id res chain seq x y z
N MET A 1 -72.51 -38.77 -21.09
CA MET A 1 -72.50 -38.68 -19.62
C MET A 1 -71.61 -39.81 -19.11
N ASN A 2 -70.34 -39.52 -18.77
CA ASN A 2 -69.43 -40.49 -18.16
C ASN A 2 -69.18 -40.05 -16.72
N SER A 3 -69.53 -40.94 -15.80
CA SER A 3 -69.48 -40.78 -14.35
C SER A 3 -68.04 -40.64 -13.85
N THR A 4 -67.74 -39.53 -13.18
CA THR A 4 -66.47 -39.28 -12.51
C THR A 4 -66.36 -40.11 -11.22
N SER A 5 -65.56 -41.16 -11.26
CA SER A 5 -65.13 -41.89 -10.07
C SER A 5 -64.18 -41.02 -9.24
N PHE A 6 -64.66 -40.49 -8.10
CA PHE A 6 -63.79 -39.83 -7.12
C PHE A 6 -62.92 -40.87 -6.41
N GLU A 7 -61.70 -41.07 -6.89
CA GLU A 7 -60.66 -41.78 -6.15
C GLU A 7 -60.37 -41.00 -4.85
N LYS A 8 -60.82 -41.54 -3.71
CA LYS A 8 -60.62 -40.94 -2.40
C LYS A 8 -59.15 -41.03 -2.01
N LYS A 9 -58.39 -39.95 -2.24
CA LYS A 9 -56.99 -39.84 -1.80
C LYS A 9 -56.91 -39.93 -0.27
N GLN A 10 -55.85 -40.56 0.24
CA GLN A 10 -55.61 -40.68 1.68
C GLN A 10 -55.02 -39.39 2.24
N CYS A 11 -55.41 -39.01 3.44
CA CYS A 11 -54.79 -37.88 4.12
C CYS A 11 -53.37 -38.23 4.55
N ILE A 12 -52.38 -37.42 4.16
CA ILE A 12 -50.96 -37.70 4.43
C ILE A 12 -50.59 -37.71 5.93
N LEU A 13 -51.37 -37.01 6.77
CA LEU A 13 -51.09 -36.91 8.21
C LEU A 13 -51.79 -37.97 9.06
N CYS A 14 -52.90 -38.56 8.60
CA CYS A 14 -53.63 -39.56 9.39
C CYS A 14 -54.00 -40.84 8.66
N ASN A 15 -53.59 -41.01 7.41
CA ASN A 15 -53.83 -42.17 6.53
C ASN A 15 -55.29 -42.62 6.42
N LYS A 16 -56.25 -41.80 6.85
CA LYS A 16 -57.68 -42.08 6.68
C LYS A 16 -58.08 -41.84 5.22
N ILE A 17 -58.84 -42.79 4.65
CA ILE A 17 -59.46 -42.67 3.33
C ILE A 17 -60.54 -41.59 3.44
N GLY A 18 -60.25 -40.40 2.92
CA GLY A 18 -61.08 -39.21 3.14
C GLY A 18 -60.30 -37.90 3.01
N GLY A 19 -59.26 -37.86 2.16
CA GLY A 19 -58.69 -36.61 1.68
C GLY A 19 -59.73 -35.91 0.81
N ILE A 20 -60.34 -34.85 1.33
CA ILE A 20 -61.42 -34.11 0.65
C ILE A 20 -60.81 -32.99 -0.21
N LEU A 21 -59.60 -32.52 0.14
CA LEU A 21 -58.95 -31.37 -0.48
C LEU A 21 -57.46 -31.65 -0.70
N THR A 22 -56.95 -31.30 -1.87
CA THR A 22 -55.52 -31.28 -2.21
C THR A 22 -55.02 -29.84 -2.18
N CYS A 23 -53.85 -29.61 -1.58
CA CYS A 23 -53.19 -28.31 -1.62
C CYS A 23 -52.38 -28.20 -2.91
N ASP A 24 -52.63 -27.17 -3.73
CA ASP A 24 -51.94 -27.00 -5.02
C ASP A 24 -50.45 -26.67 -4.87
N GLY A 25 -50.07 -26.03 -3.76
CA GLY A 25 -48.68 -25.64 -3.50
C GLY A 25 -47.76 -26.81 -3.16
N CYS A 26 -48.19 -27.73 -2.29
CA CYS A 26 -47.40 -28.89 -1.89
C CYS A 26 -47.85 -30.21 -2.53
N GLN A 27 -48.93 -30.18 -3.34
CA GLN A 27 -49.55 -31.32 -4.03
C GLN A 27 -50.00 -32.48 -3.12
N GLN A 28 -50.14 -32.24 -1.81
CA GLN A 28 -50.54 -33.25 -0.83
C GLN A 28 -52.04 -33.22 -0.55
N ALA A 29 -52.63 -34.40 -0.26
CA ALA A 29 -54.04 -34.56 0.07
C ALA A 29 -54.26 -34.57 1.59
N PHE A 30 -55.25 -33.80 2.05
CA PHE A 30 -55.57 -33.65 3.47
C PHE A 30 -57.06 -33.89 3.74
N CYS A 31 -57.38 -34.40 4.94
CA CYS A 31 -58.75 -34.40 5.42
C CYS A 31 -59.12 -33.02 5.99
N GLY A 32 -60.42 -32.75 6.17
CA GLY A 32 -60.91 -31.41 6.55
C GLY A 32 -60.28 -30.81 7.82
N LYS A 33 -59.78 -31.63 8.76
CA LYS A 33 -59.06 -31.15 9.96
C LYS A 33 -57.60 -30.79 9.65
N HIS A 34 -56.88 -31.68 9.00
CA HIS A 34 -55.45 -31.50 8.70
C HIS A 34 -55.19 -30.43 7.62
N VAL A 35 -56.17 -30.11 6.77
CA VAL A 35 -56.03 -28.99 5.82
C VAL A 35 -56.06 -27.63 6.54
N ILE A 36 -56.79 -27.54 7.66
CA ILE A 36 -56.84 -26.34 8.50
C ILE A 36 -55.53 -26.20 9.27
N GLU A 37 -54.99 -27.29 9.82
CA GLU A 37 -53.68 -27.30 10.49
C GLU A 37 -52.55 -26.94 9.52
N HIS A 38 -52.56 -27.46 8.29
CA HIS A 38 -51.58 -27.09 7.25
C HIS A 38 -51.68 -25.60 6.88
N ARG A 39 -52.90 -25.06 6.73
CA ARG A 39 -53.13 -23.62 6.50
C ARG A 39 -52.65 -22.77 7.68
N GLN A 40 -52.81 -23.24 8.91
CA GLN A 40 -52.31 -22.56 10.12
C GLN A 40 -50.77 -22.55 10.14
N GLN A 41 -50.11 -23.65 9.76
CA GLN A 41 -48.64 -23.70 9.67
C GLN A 41 -48.11 -22.73 8.62
N LEU A 42 -48.72 -22.67 7.43
CA LEU A 42 -48.34 -21.70 6.39
C LEU A 42 -48.53 -20.26 6.86
N ASN A 43 -49.57 -19.98 7.65
CA ASN A 43 -49.78 -18.66 8.21
C ASN A 43 -48.69 -18.29 9.23
N ILE A 44 -48.24 -19.24 10.05
CA ILE A 44 -47.11 -19.03 10.97
C ILE A 44 -45.81 -18.76 10.19
N GLU A 45 -45.55 -19.49 9.11
CA GLU A 45 -44.39 -19.25 8.24
C GLU A 45 -44.44 -17.85 7.60
N LEU A 46 -45.61 -17.42 7.14
CA LEU A 46 -45.80 -16.08 6.58
C LEU A 46 -45.57 -14.98 7.62
N GLU A 47 -46.11 -15.13 8.83
CA GLU A 47 -45.89 -14.18 9.93
C GLU A 47 -44.41 -14.07 10.28
N ASN A 48 -43.66 -15.18 10.28
CA ASN A 48 -42.21 -15.16 10.48
C ASN A 48 -41.48 -14.40 9.37
N ILE A 49 -41.88 -14.60 8.10
CA ILE A 49 -41.29 -13.87 6.97
C ILE A 49 -41.60 -12.36 7.07
N MET A 50 -42.81 -12.00 7.51
CA MET A 50 -43.19 -10.60 7.72
C MET A 50 -42.38 -9.95 8.85
N GLN A 51 -42.15 -10.67 9.95
CA GLN A 51 -41.30 -10.20 11.04
C GLN A 51 -39.84 -10.01 10.61
N GLU A 52 -39.27 -10.97 9.87
CA GLU A 52 -37.92 -10.85 9.30
C GLU A 52 -37.81 -9.66 8.33
N HIS A 53 -38.83 -9.45 7.49
CA HIS A 53 -38.90 -8.29 6.61
C HIS A 53 -38.91 -6.97 7.40
N ASP A 54 -39.70 -6.88 8.47
CA ASP A 54 -39.78 -5.67 9.30
C ASP A 54 -38.48 -5.40 10.05
N LEU A 55 -37.80 -6.44 10.53
CA LEU A 55 -36.45 -6.35 11.12
C LEU A 55 -35.43 -5.86 10.11
N ILE A 56 -35.41 -6.42 8.89
CA ILE A 56 -34.52 -5.97 7.81
C ILE A 56 -34.82 -4.51 7.44
N GLN A 57 -36.10 -4.13 7.37
CA GLN A 57 -36.49 -2.76 7.06
C GLN A 57 -36.06 -1.78 8.16
N GLN A 58 -36.16 -2.19 9.42
CA GLN A 58 -35.69 -1.42 10.57
C GLN A 58 -34.16 -1.30 10.56
N ASP A 59 -33.44 -2.37 10.27
CA ASP A 59 -31.98 -2.40 10.16
C ASP A 59 -31.48 -1.51 9.02
N ILE A 60 -32.13 -1.53 7.85
CA ILE A 60 -31.81 -0.63 6.74
C ILE A 60 -32.04 0.83 7.14
N ARG A 61 -33.12 1.15 7.87
CA ARG A 61 -33.37 2.52 8.34
C ARG A 61 -32.34 2.99 9.37
N LEU A 62 -31.84 2.09 10.21
CA LEU A 62 -30.79 2.37 11.19
C LEU A 62 -29.38 2.39 10.56
N SER A 63 -29.14 1.65 9.47
CA SER A 63 -27.84 1.59 8.80
C SER A 63 -27.57 2.74 7.83
N ILE A 64 -28.56 3.58 7.52
CA ILE A 64 -28.36 4.84 6.78
C ILE A 64 -27.78 5.88 7.75
N ASP A 65 -26.67 5.55 8.39
CA ASP A 65 -25.89 6.50 9.19
C ASP A 65 -24.87 7.18 8.25
N ASN A 66 -25.41 7.86 7.23
CA ASN A 66 -24.65 8.70 6.29
C ASN A 66 -23.82 9.76 7.03
N ASP A 67 -24.23 10.11 8.25
CA ASP A 67 -23.55 11.04 9.14
C ASP A 67 -22.11 10.65 9.46
N LEU A 68 -21.79 9.36 9.56
CA LEU A 68 -20.42 8.92 9.86
C LEU A 68 -19.50 9.09 8.65
N LEU A 69 -19.95 8.68 7.46
CA LEU A 69 -19.19 8.84 6.22
C LEU A 69 -19.04 10.33 5.84
N LEU A 70 -20.10 11.13 6.01
CA LEU A 70 -20.03 12.58 5.80
C LEU A 70 -19.06 13.26 6.78
N LYS A 71 -19.06 12.86 8.07
CA LYS A 71 -18.08 13.35 9.04
C LYS A 71 -16.65 12.96 8.67
N GLU A 72 -16.43 11.79 8.08
CA GLU A 72 -15.11 11.39 7.57
C GLU A 72 -14.66 12.23 6.38
N ILE A 73 -15.57 12.56 5.47
CA ILE A 73 -15.31 13.49 4.34
C ILE A 73 -14.98 14.90 4.87
N ASP A 74 -15.78 15.44 5.80
CA ASP A 74 -15.57 16.75 6.41
C ASP A 74 -14.23 16.83 7.15
N LYS A 75 -13.87 15.75 7.85
CA LYS A 75 -12.58 15.64 8.54
C LYS A 75 -11.44 15.61 7.54
N TRP A 76 -11.57 14.81 6.49
CA TRP A 76 -10.58 14.71 5.43
C TRP A 76 -10.36 16.06 4.72
N GLU A 77 -11.42 16.80 4.43
CA GLU A 77 -11.36 18.13 3.80
C GLU A 77 -10.55 19.10 4.68
N LYS A 78 -10.93 19.21 5.97
CA LYS A 78 -10.27 20.10 6.93
C LYS A 78 -8.79 19.75 7.13
N GLU A 79 -8.46 18.47 7.20
CA GLU A 79 -7.07 18.02 7.33
C GLU A 79 -6.26 18.28 6.06
N SER A 80 -6.86 18.11 4.88
CA SER A 80 -6.21 18.35 3.59
C SER A 80 -5.92 19.85 3.40
N MET A 81 -6.88 20.73 3.69
CA MET A 81 -6.67 22.18 3.66
C MET A 81 -5.52 22.61 4.58
N LYS A 82 -5.48 22.10 5.82
CA LYS A 82 -4.41 22.42 6.78
C LYS A 82 -3.04 21.98 6.28
N LYS A 83 -2.94 20.79 5.68
CA LYS A 83 -1.68 20.28 5.12
C LYS A 83 -1.20 21.14 3.95
N ILE A 84 -2.10 21.52 3.05
CA ILE A 84 -1.79 22.42 1.92
C ILE A 84 -1.27 23.77 2.45
N GLN A 85 -1.96 24.36 3.41
CA GLN A 85 -1.55 25.62 4.03
C GLN A 85 -0.16 25.53 4.69
N LEU A 86 0.11 24.46 5.44
CA LEU A 86 1.40 24.26 6.11
C LEU A 86 2.55 24.10 5.11
N VAL A 87 2.34 23.34 4.03
CA VAL A 87 3.34 23.17 2.97
C VAL A 87 3.59 24.49 2.24
N ALA A 88 2.54 25.24 1.92
CA ALA A 88 2.66 26.55 1.30
C ALA A 88 3.41 27.54 2.20
N GLU A 89 3.12 27.54 3.50
CA GLU A 89 3.80 28.43 4.45
C GLU A 89 5.28 28.09 4.62
N LYS A 90 5.61 26.79 4.68
CA LYS A 90 7.00 26.33 4.68
C LYS A 90 7.75 26.77 3.42
N ALA A 91 7.10 26.68 2.25
CA ALA A 91 7.68 27.14 0.99
C ALA A 91 7.95 28.66 1.01
N ARG A 92 7.01 29.48 1.52
CA ARG A 92 7.20 30.93 1.69
C ARG A 92 8.36 31.26 2.62
N ILE A 93 8.47 30.58 3.76
CA ILE A 93 9.56 30.77 4.72
C ILE A 93 10.91 30.42 4.08
N ASN A 94 10.99 29.26 3.40
CA ASN A 94 12.21 28.84 2.71
C ASN A 94 12.63 29.85 1.65
N LEU A 95 11.69 30.36 0.84
CA LEU A 95 11.96 31.37 -0.18
C LEU A 95 12.52 32.65 0.46
N LYS A 96 11.89 33.14 1.53
CA LYS A 96 12.33 34.33 2.26
C LYS A 96 13.75 34.16 2.80
N GLN A 97 14.07 33.01 3.39
CA GLN A 97 15.41 32.72 3.90
C GLN A 97 16.47 32.67 2.79
N ILE A 98 16.16 32.07 1.64
CA ILE A 98 17.07 32.03 0.49
C ILE A 98 17.36 33.44 -0.02
N LEU A 99 16.32 34.29 -0.11
CA LEU A 99 16.46 35.69 -0.53
C LEU A 99 17.29 36.51 0.48
N GLU A 100 16.98 36.42 1.78
CA GLU A 100 17.70 37.15 2.83
C GLU A 100 19.17 36.74 2.90
N ASN A 101 19.48 35.43 2.86
CA ASN A 101 20.85 34.95 2.90
C ASN A 101 21.66 35.38 1.67
N SER A 102 21.05 35.33 0.49
CA SER A 102 21.70 35.74 -0.75
C SER A 102 21.95 37.25 -0.78
N ASN A 103 20.98 38.06 -0.35
CA ASN A 103 21.14 39.51 -0.24
C ASN A 103 22.21 39.90 0.77
N ASN A 104 22.23 39.28 1.96
CA ASN A 104 23.24 39.55 2.98
C ASN A 104 24.65 39.20 2.49
N LYS A 105 24.80 38.10 1.75
CA LYS A 105 26.08 37.69 1.16
C LYS A 105 26.57 38.72 0.13
N ILE A 106 25.70 39.15 -0.79
CA ILE A 106 26.03 40.16 -1.80
C ILE A 106 26.37 41.49 -1.15
N LEU A 107 25.59 41.93 -0.15
CA LEU A 107 25.83 43.18 0.56
C LEU A 107 27.20 43.18 1.25
N LYS A 108 27.54 42.08 1.93
CA LYS A 108 28.84 41.93 2.61
C LYS A 108 30.00 41.97 1.62
N THR A 109 29.92 41.23 0.52
CA THR A 109 30.96 41.23 -0.51
C THR A 109 31.09 42.61 -1.16
N CYS A 110 29.99 43.34 -1.36
CA CYS A 110 30.01 44.72 -1.85
C CYS A 110 30.74 45.66 -0.88
N GLN A 111 30.45 45.58 0.42
CA GLN A 111 31.13 46.36 1.46
C GLN A 111 32.63 46.01 1.57
N ASP A 112 32.99 44.73 1.43
CA ASP A 112 34.38 44.27 1.44
C ASP A 112 35.17 44.81 0.23
N VAL A 113 34.56 44.88 -0.95
CA VAL A 113 35.19 45.47 -2.14
C VAL A 113 35.33 46.99 -1.97
N ALA A 114 34.29 47.67 -1.46
CA ALA A 114 34.30 49.11 -1.22
C ALA A 114 35.39 49.52 -0.21
N SER A 115 35.53 48.80 0.89
CA SER A 115 36.57 49.05 1.90
C SER A 115 37.98 48.84 1.32
N LYS A 116 38.20 47.76 0.56
CA LYS A 116 39.49 47.51 -0.11
C LYS A 116 39.85 48.61 -1.12
N LEU A 117 38.88 49.11 -1.88
CA LEU A 117 39.08 50.21 -2.82
C LEU A 117 39.45 51.52 -2.11
N LEU A 118 38.76 51.85 -1.00
CA LEU A 118 39.05 53.04 -0.20
C LEU A 118 40.44 52.97 0.42
N SER A 119 40.78 51.86 1.08
CA SER A 119 42.10 51.69 1.69
C SER A 119 43.24 51.73 0.67
N ALA A 120 43.05 51.14 -0.51
CA ALA A 120 44.08 51.18 -1.55
C ALA A 120 44.24 52.56 -2.18
N ARG A 121 43.16 53.34 -2.25
CA ARG A 121 43.20 54.74 -2.71
C ARG A 121 43.91 55.63 -1.71
N GLU A 122 43.61 55.50 -0.42
CA GLU A 122 44.25 56.29 0.64
C GLU A 122 45.73 55.95 0.81
N ALA A 123 46.11 54.69 0.60
CA ALA A 123 47.49 54.23 0.66
C ALA A 123 48.27 54.40 -0.67
N GLU A 124 47.63 54.89 -1.74
CA GLU A 124 48.17 54.99 -3.10
C GLU A 124 48.87 53.71 -3.61
N ASN A 125 48.46 52.54 -3.12
CA ASN A 125 49.21 51.28 -3.23
C ASN A 125 48.56 50.24 -4.14
N PHE A 126 47.99 50.66 -5.26
CA PHE A 126 47.31 49.77 -6.21
C PHE A 126 48.14 49.54 -7.47
N SER A 127 48.04 48.33 -8.02
CA SER A 127 48.60 47.95 -9.31
C SER A 127 47.49 47.71 -10.35
N GLU A 128 47.88 47.61 -11.62
CA GLU A 128 47.00 47.21 -12.72
C GLU A 128 46.35 45.83 -12.47
N ILE A 129 47.04 44.95 -11.75
CA ILE A 129 46.55 43.62 -11.35
C ILE A 129 45.42 43.77 -10.32
N ASP A 130 45.55 44.70 -9.36
CA ASP A 130 44.52 44.95 -8.35
C ASP A 130 43.27 45.58 -8.98
N LEU A 131 43.45 46.53 -9.90
CA LEU A 131 42.35 47.13 -10.67
C LEU A 131 41.59 46.07 -11.48
N LYS A 132 42.31 45.20 -12.19
CA LYS A 132 41.70 44.10 -12.96
C LYS A 132 40.91 43.15 -12.05
N ARG A 133 41.48 42.77 -10.90
CA ARG A 133 40.82 41.92 -9.90
C ARG A 133 39.54 42.54 -9.36
N TRP A 134 39.53 43.84 -9.03
CA TRP A 134 38.32 44.51 -8.53
C TRP A 134 37.25 44.67 -9.62
N ILE A 135 37.64 44.91 -10.87
CA ILE A 135 36.71 44.91 -12.02
C ILE A 135 36.06 43.53 -12.20
N GLU A 136 36.83 42.45 -12.10
CA GLU A 136 36.32 41.08 -12.15
C GLU A 136 35.33 40.81 -10.99
N GLN A 137 35.68 41.21 -9.76
CA GLN A 137 34.78 41.08 -8.60
C GLN A 137 33.48 41.88 -8.75
N LEU A 138 33.53 43.09 -9.32
CA LEU A 138 32.34 43.89 -9.60
C LEU A 138 31.46 43.26 -10.68
N ASN A 139 32.06 42.69 -11.73
CA ASN A 139 31.32 41.97 -12.77
C ASN A 139 30.68 40.68 -12.25
N GLU A 140 31.35 39.98 -11.35
CA GLU A 140 30.79 38.80 -10.67
C GLU A 140 29.63 39.17 -9.75
N LEU A 141 29.77 40.23 -8.94
CA LEU A 141 28.67 40.78 -8.13
C LEU A 141 27.47 41.14 -9.01
N LYS A 142 27.69 41.85 -10.12
CA LYS A 142 26.64 42.24 -11.07
C LYS A 142 25.92 41.03 -11.68
N SER A 143 26.61 39.90 -11.85
CA SER A 143 26.06 38.65 -12.36
C SER A 143 25.27 37.88 -11.29
N GLN A 144 25.77 37.86 -10.05
CA GLN A 144 25.07 37.25 -8.90
C GLN A 144 23.76 37.97 -8.58
N THR A 145 23.70 39.30 -8.70
CA THR A 145 22.45 40.07 -8.54
C THR A 145 21.42 39.73 -9.61
N LYS A 146 21.85 39.37 -10.84
CA LYS A 146 20.94 38.90 -11.91
C LYS A 146 20.44 37.48 -11.69
N LEU A 147 21.25 36.60 -11.07
CA LEU A 147 20.87 35.21 -10.75
C LEU A 147 19.79 35.12 -9.67
N LEU A 148 19.69 36.09 -8.76
CA LEU A 148 18.59 36.19 -7.78
C LEU A 148 17.21 36.32 -8.45
N SER A 149 17.16 36.80 -9.69
CA SER A 149 15.93 36.91 -10.48
C SER A 149 15.53 35.58 -11.17
N MET A 150 16.32 34.51 -11.03
CA MET A 150 16.09 33.19 -11.65
C MET A 150 15.56 32.13 -10.66
N ILE A 151 15.01 32.52 -9.51
CA ILE A 151 14.31 31.55 -8.65
C ILE A 151 12.99 31.16 -9.33
N HIS A 152 12.92 29.92 -9.81
CA HIS A 152 11.72 29.37 -10.41
C HIS A 152 10.99 28.49 -9.40
N ILE A 153 9.68 28.69 -9.27
CA ILE A 153 8.79 27.76 -8.58
C ILE A 153 8.58 26.59 -9.55
N VAL A 154 9.06 25.40 -9.17
CA VAL A 154 8.79 24.16 -9.90
C VAL A 154 7.65 23.47 -9.19
N GLU A 155 6.51 23.33 -9.89
CA GLU A 155 5.40 22.52 -9.39
C GLU A 155 5.81 21.05 -9.37
N ASP A 156 5.65 20.42 -8.21
CA ASP A 156 5.86 18.98 -8.08
C ASP A 156 4.56 18.25 -8.47
N ASN A 157 4.51 17.72 -9.69
CA ASN A 157 3.37 16.97 -10.22
C ASN A 157 3.12 15.63 -9.49
N LYS A 158 3.91 15.30 -8.45
CA LYS A 158 3.89 14.01 -7.74
C LYS A 158 2.94 13.99 -6.54
N SER A 159 2.34 15.11 -6.17
CA SER A 159 1.46 15.21 -5.00
C SER A 159 0.08 15.73 -5.38
N PRO A 160 -0.82 14.91 -5.98
CA PRO A 160 -2.20 15.32 -6.11
C PRO A 160 -2.78 15.55 -4.71
N ILE A 161 -3.57 16.61 -4.59
CA ILE A 161 -4.49 16.79 -3.45
C ILE A 161 -5.28 15.48 -3.35
N TYR A 162 -5.33 14.87 -2.16
CA TYR A 162 -5.96 13.56 -1.98
C TYR A 162 -7.37 13.61 -2.62
N LEU A 163 -7.73 12.61 -3.41
CA LEU A 163 -9.09 12.48 -3.96
C LEU A 163 -9.76 11.36 -3.19
N ILE A 164 -10.95 11.62 -2.65
CA ILE A 164 -11.78 10.56 -2.07
C ILE A 164 -12.46 9.83 -3.22
N GLU A 165 -12.20 8.54 -3.36
CA GLU A 165 -12.85 7.65 -4.31
C GLU A 165 -13.83 6.72 -3.57
N ILE A 166 -15.11 6.71 -3.96
CA ILE A 166 -16.15 5.87 -3.37
C ILE A 166 -16.31 4.62 -4.24
N LYS A 167 -15.96 3.44 -3.72
CA LYS A 167 -16.04 2.15 -4.45
C LYS A 167 -17.15 1.25 -3.90
N GLN A 168 -17.95 0.70 -4.81
CA GLN A 168 -18.92 -0.37 -4.56
C GLN A 168 -18.45 -1.63 -5.30
N THR A 169 -18.29 -2.75 -4.60
CA THR A 169 -17.73 -3.98 -5.17
C THR A 169 -18.80 -5.03 -5.41
N ASN A 170 -19.02 -5.41 -6.67
CA ASN A 170 -19.71 -6.66 -7.03
C ASN A 170 -19.07 -7.30 -8.28
N THR A 171 -19.03 -8.64 -8.25
CA THR A 171 -18.86 -9.63 -9.35
C THR A 171 -17.49 -10.08 -9.87
N VAL A 172 -17.35 -11.41 -9.74
CA VAL A 172 -16.51 -12.48 -10.30
C VAL A 172 -16.26 -12.40 -11.82
N ASN A 173 -15.05 -12.77 -12.29
CA ASN A 173 -14.87 -13.48 -13.58
C ASN A 173 -13.51 -14.20 -13.74
N THR A 174 -13.56 -15.22 -14.61
CA THR A 174 -12.65 -16.35 -14.86
C THR A 174 -11.81 -16.24 -16.15
N TYR A 175 -10.75 -17.08 -16.22
CA TYR A 175 -9.95 -17.57 -17.38
C TYR A 175 -8.78 -16.70 -17.92
N THR A 176 -7.74 -17.20 -18.62
CA THR A 176 -6.83 -18.39 -18.54
C THR A 176 -5.68 -18.16 -19.56
N LYS A 177 -4.43 -18.34 -19.10
CA LYS A 177 -3.13 -18.72 -19.75
C LYS A 177 -2.82 -18.45 -21.25
N ASN A 178 -1.59 -17.96 -21.49
CA ASN A 178 -0.39 -18.68 -22.07
C ASN A 178 0.69 -17.60 -22.39
N LYS A 179 1.91 -17.56 -21.83
CA LYS A 179 3.13 -18.40 -21.82
C LYS A 179 4.04 -18.22 -23.07
N GLU A 180 5.25 -17.65 -22.84
CA GLU A 180 6.59 -17.93 -23.43
C GLU A 180 7.55 -16.76 -23.08
N LEU A 181 8.45 -16.88 -22.08
CA LEU A 181 9.85 -17.36 -22.07
C LEU A 181 10.83 -16.59 -23.00
N LEU A 182 11.62 -15.64 -22.48
CA LEU A 182 13.11 -15.66 -22.41
C LEU A 182 13.75 -14.29 -22.06
N SER A 183 14.50 -14.31 -20.94
CA SER A 183 15.83 -13.70 -20.72
C SER A 183 16.04 -12.18 -20.87
N SER A 184 16.55 -11.55 -19.82
CA SER A 184 17.93 -11.01 -19.78
C SER A 184 18.17 -10.26 -18.47
N SER A 185 19.14 -10.72 -17.68
CA SER A 185 19.51 -10.16 -16.39
C SER A 185 20.16 -8.78 -16.58
N ARG A 186 19.35 -7.73 -16.64
CA ARG A 186 19.81 -6.33 -16.57
C ARG A 186 20.32 -6.09 -15.14
N ARG A 187 21.55 -5.57 -15.01
CA ARG A 187 22.09 -5.11 -13.72
C ARG A 187 21.17 -4.02 -13.17
N ILE A 188 20.39 -4.40 -12.17
CA ILE A 188 19.41 -3.53 -11.55
C ILE A 188 20.04 -2.88 -10.32
N GLU A 189 20.34 -1.59 -10.43
CA GLU A 189 20.50 -0.75 -9.24
C GLU A 189 19.11 -0.52 -8.63
N GLU A 190 18.76 -1.34 -7.63
CA GLU A 190 17.58 -1.12 -6.77
C GLU A 190 17.97 -0.33 -5.53
N ARG A 191 17.06 0.52 -5.05
CA ARG A 191 17.21 1.36 -3.85
C ARG A 191 15.87 1.50 -3.15
N PHE A 192 15.88 1.71 -1.84
CA PHE A 192 14.72 2.17 -1.08
C PHE A 192 14.58 3.68 -1.22
N ILE A 193 13.37 4.14 -1.51
CA ILE A 193 13.09 5.57 -1.76
C ILE A 193 12.18 6.20 -0.71
N GLU A 194 11.37 5.39 -0.05
CA GLU A 194 10.35 5.89 0.86
C GLU A 194 10.04 4.82 1.92
N GLY A 195 9.82 5.28 3.14
CA GLY A 195 9.30 4.46 4.23
C GLY A 195 8.16 5.17 4.95
N ASN A 196 7.21 4.43 5.50
CA ASN A 196 6.16 4.99 6.35
C ASN A 196 6.60 4.96 7.83
N GLY A 197 6.37 6.05 8.57
CA GLY A 197 6.78 6.15 9.99
C GLY A 197 8.22 6.65 10.21
N LEU A 198 8.71 6.49 11.45
CA LEU A 198 10.07 6.93 11.82
C LEU A 198 11.08 5.87 11.37
N ALA A 199 11.68 6.13 10.21
CA ALA A 199 12.63 5.26 9.54
C ALA A 199 13.84 6.05 9.06
N ILE A 200 15.00 5.39 9.00
CA ILE A 200 16.20 5.94 8.36
C ILE A 200 16.51 5.13 7.11
N ILE A 201 16.75 5.84 6.00
CA ILE A 201 17.29 5.30 4.76
C ILE A 201 18.73 5.81 4.63
N GLU A 202 19.70 4.91 4.61
CA GLU A 202 21.14 5.20 4.58
C GLU A 202 21.79 4.59 3.32
N ASP A 203 23.09 4.79 3.15
CA ASP A 203 23.90 4.25 2.05
C ASP A 203 23.33 4.58 0.66
N GLY A 204 22.78 5.79 0.50
CA GLY A 204 22.15 6.22 -0.74
C GLY A 204 20.93 5.39 -1.15
N GLY A 205 20.16 4.86 -0.19
CA GLY A 205 18.99 4.04 -0.45
C GLY A 205 19.22 2.55 -0.35
N LEU A 206 20.43 2.07 -0.04
CA LEU A 206 20.70 0.64 0.03
C LEU A 206 20.40 0.02 1.39
N ARG A 207 20.25 0.84 2.43
CA ARG A 207 20.08 0.39 3.81
C ARG A 207 18.87 1.06 4.45
N ILE A 208 18.06 0.27 5.13
CA ILE A 208 16.89 0.76 5.88
C ILE A 208 16.98 0.33 7.33
N LYS A 209 16.57 1.22 8.24
CA LYS A 209 16.57 0.97 9.68
C LYS A 209 15.31 1.49 10.35
N HIS A 210 14.73 0.68 11.23
CA HIS A 210 13.62 1.06 12.09
C HIS A 210 14.10 1.85 13.31
N ILE A 211 13.58 3.07 13.50
CA ILE A 211 13.91 3.91 14.67
C ILE A 211 12.70 4.24 15.56
N ASP A 212 11.50 3.87 15.13
CA ASP A 212 10.25 4.02 15.90
C ASP A 212 10.18 3.05 17.12
N SER A 213 9.05 3.07 17.82
CA SER A 213 8.70 2.21 18.96
C SER A 213 8.48 0.74 18.57
N ASP A 214 8.69 -0.17 19.54
CA ASP A 214 8.82 -1.63 19.34
C ASP A 214 7.56 -2.42 18.95
N HIS A 215 6.49 -1.78 18.49
CA HIS A 215 5.20 -2.44 18.27
C HIS A 215 4.50 -2.04 16.98
N LYS A 216 5.13 -1.22 16.15
CA LYS A 216 4.56 -0.72 14.92
C LYS A 216 5.38 -1.22 13.73
N PHE A 217 4.70 -1.73 12.71
CA PHE A 217 5.39 -1.99 11.45
C PHE A 217 5.65 -0.67 10.72
N ILE A 218 6.88 -0.49 10.30
CA ILE A 218 7.25 0.47 9.25
C ILE A 218 7.44 -0.31 7.96
N TYR A 219 7.06 0.30 6.86
CA TYR A 219 7.07 -0.31 5.54
C TYR A 219 7.94 0.53 4.61
N PHE A 220 8.63 -0.13 3.69
CA PHE A 220 9.51 0.50 2.72
C PHE A 220 9.22 -0.03 1.32
N HIS A 221 9.28 0.86 0.32
CA HIS A 221 9.22 0.48 -1.09
C HIS A 221 10.60 0.52 -1.75
N GLY A 222 10.80 -0.44 -2.65
CA GLY A 222 11.81 -0.33 -3.69
C GLY A 222 11.47 0.81 -4.67
N GLN A 223 12.51 1.37 -5.27
CA GLN A 223 12.41 2.44 -6.28
C GLN A 223 11.81 1.90 -7.57
N LYS A 224 12.17 0.67 -7.95
CA LYS A 224 11.79 0.12 -9.24
C LYS A 224 10.40 -0.47 -9.24
N SER A 225 9.75 -0.26 -10.38
CA SER A 225 8.54 -0.95 -10.78
C SER A 225 8.92 -2.06 -11.76
N TYR A 226 8.57 -3.30 -11.42
CA TYR A 226 8.84 -4.50 -12.18
C TYR A 226 7.61 -4.87 -13.01
N THR A 227 7.71 -4.75 -14.33
CA THR A 227 6.60 -4.99 -15.28
C THR A 227 6.76 -6.26 -16.11
N ASP A 228 7.99 -6.68 -16.34
CA ASP A 228 8.36 -7.80 -17.20
C ASP A 228 9.62 -8.49 -16.66
N GLY A 229 10.04 -9.60 -17.25
CA GLY A 229 11.30 -10.26 -16.93
C GLY A 229 11.36 -10.96 -15.56
N CYS A 230 12.58 -11.39 -15.23
CA CYS A 230 12.92 -12.07 -13.98
C CYS A 230 14.07 -11.35 -13.29
N HIS A 231 13.84 -10.91 -12.06
CA HIS A 231 14.72 -10.00 -11.33
C HIS A 231 15.09 -10.58 -9.98
N THR A 232 16.38 -10.65 -9.69
CA THR A 232 16.87 -11.24 -8.44
C THR A 232 17.60 -10.19 -7.63
N LEU A 233 17.22 -10.07 -6.35
CA LEU A 233 17.83 -9.17 -5.39
C LEU A 233 18.26 -9.93 -4.15
N LYS A 234 19.37 -9.51 -3.55
CA LYS A 234 19.88 -10.05 -2.30
C LYS A 234 19.73 -9.03 -1.18
N PHE A 235 19.26 -9.48 -0.04
CA PHE A 235 19.10 -8.69 1.18
C PHE A 235 19.91 -9.32 2.30
N LYS A 236 20.69 -8.50 2.99
CA LYS A 236 21.35 -8.86 4.24
C LYS A 236 20.54 -8.32 5.40
N ILE A 237 20.17 -9.21 6.32
CA ILE A 237 19.52 -8.85 7.58
C ILE A 237 20.62 -8.43 8.55
N GLU A 238 20.97 -7.15 8.58
CA GLU A 238 22.08 -6.67 9.41
C GLU A 238 21.74 -6.68 10.90
N HIS A 239 20.47 -6.48 11.23
CA HIS A 239 19.98 -6.59 12.59
C HIS A 239 18.51 -7.02 12.61
N SER A 240 18.19 -8.02 13.42
CA SER A 240 16.82 -8.45 13.70
C SER A 240 16.68 -8.74 15.19
N THR A 241 15.76 -8.02 15.83
CA THR A 241 15.55 -8.08 17.28
C THR A 241 14.71 -9.30 17.70
N SER A 242 13.90 -9.86 16.79
CA SER A 242 13.14 -11.09 17.06
C SER A 242 12.90 -11.88 15.78
N SER A 243 12.67 -13.19 15.91
CA SER A 243 12.04 -13.92 14.82
C SER A 243 10.68 -13.27 14.49
N TYR A 244 10.30 -13.24 13.21
CA TYR A 244 9.09 -12.57 12.71
C TYR A 244 9.09 -11.03 12.76
N SER A 245 10.27 -10.40 12.79
CA SER A 245 10.35 -8.93 12.77
C SER A 245 10.41 -8.31 11.37
N THR A 246 10.74 -9.11 10.36
CA THR A 246 10.97 -8.65 8.98
C THR A 246 10.04 -9.34 7.99
N PHE A 247 9.27 -8.55 7.25
CA PHE A 247 8.51 -9.00 6.09
C PHE A 247 9.30 -8.70 4.81
N ILE A 248 9.35 -9.65 3.88
CA ILE A 248 9.94 -9.51 2.55
C ILE A 248 8.95 -9.97 1.49
N GLY A 249 8.66 -9.12 0.51
CA GLY A 249 7.75 -9.48 -0.57
C GLY A 249 7.61 -8.39 -1.62
N ILE A 250 6.46 -8.43 -2.28
CA ILE A 250 6.06 -7.47 -3.31
C ILE A 250 4.66 -6.93 -3.05
N CYS A 251 4.37 -5.80 -3.67
CA CYS A 251 3.03 -5.25 -3.80
C CYS A 251 2.81 -4.70 -5.20
N SER A 252 1.56 -4.42 -5.57
CA SER A 252 1.28 -3.65 -6.78
C SER A 252 1.83 -2.22 -6.65
N SER A 253 2.25 -1.60 -7.76
CA SER A 253 2.85 -0.26 -7.77
C SER A 253 1.86 0.85 -7.46
N ASP A 254 0.58 0.58 -7.60
CA ASP A 254 -0.50 1.59 -7.54
C ASP A 254 -0.91 1.91 -6.10
N ILE A 255 -0.31 1.23 -5.13
CA ILE A 255 -0.65 1.39 -3.71
C ILE A 255 0.21 2.46 -3.05
N ASN A 256 -0.48 3.32 -2.31
CA ASN A 256 0.16 4.32 -1.48
C ASN A 256 0.83 3.67 -0.26
N LEU A 257 2.13 3.95 -0.08
CA LEU A 257 2.97 3.46 1.01
C LEU A 257 2.40 3.79 2.41
N ARG A 258 1.64 4.87 2.55
CA ARG A 258 1.03 5.25 3.84
C ARG A 258 -0.16 4.38 4.24
N GLN A 259 -0.75 3.68 3.29
CA GLN A 259 -1.86 2.75 3.52
C GLN A 259 -1.41 1.29 3.44
N ILE A 260 -0.17 1.04 3.00
CA ILE A 260 0.28 -0.32 2.78
C ILE A 260 0.45 -1.07 4.10
N MET A 261 -0.16 -2.25 4.15
CA MET A 261 0.03 -3.22 5.21
C MET A 261 0.28 -4.59 4.59
N TYR A 262 1.06 -5.44 5.24
CA TYR A 262 1.45 -6.74 4.69
C TYR A 262 0.25 -7.69 4.46
N HIS A 263 -0.88 -7.42 5.13
CA HIS A 263 -2.11 -8.20 5.04
C HIS A 263 -3.12 -7.61 4.05
N LEU A 264 -2.72 -6.68 3.19
CA LEU A 264 -3.59 -6.24 2.11
C LEU A 264 -3.70 -7.30 1.01
N THR A 265 -4.82 -7.28 0.26
CA THR A 265 -5.08 -8.20 -0.86
C THR A 265 -4.09 -8.08 -2.00
N VAL A 266 -3.43 -6.94 -2.08
CA VAL A 266 -2.48 -6.54 -3.10
C VAL A 266 -1.02 -6.84 -2.72
N VAL A 267 -0.77 -7.44 -1.55
CA VAL A 267 0.55 -7.79 -1.06
C VAL A 267 0.77 -9.30 -1.05
N VAL A 268 1.97 -9.72 -1.44
CA VAL A 268 2.41 -11.11 -1.37
C VAL A 268 3.84 -11.17 -0.85
N GLY A 269 4.10 -12.02 0.15
CA GLY A 269 5.45 -12.18 0.70
C GLY A 269 5.51 -13.06 1.94
N TRP A 270 6.58 -12.88 2.72
CA TRP A 270 6.95 -13.77 3.81
C TRP A 270 7.44 -13.00 5.03
N PHE A 271 7.07 -13.45 6.23
CA PHE A 271 7.81 -13.09 7.47
C PHE A 271 8.97 -14.05 7.75
N ASN A 272 8.85 -15.28 7.24
CA ASN A 272 9.87 -16.32 7.31
C ASN A 272 9.57 -17.36 6.22
N THR A 273 10.31 -18.47 6.22
CA THR A 273 10.15 -19.54 5.23
C THR A 273 8.85 -20.36 5.36
N THR A 274 8.09 -20.21 6.45
CA THR A 274 6.90 -21.05 6.76
C THR A 274 5.58 -20.28 6.78
N GLU A 275 5.63 -18.95 6.89
CA GLU A 275 4.50 -18.04 6.95
C GLU A 275 4.46 -17.16 5.71
N VAL A 276 3.60 -17.55 4.77
CA VAL A 276 3.33 -16.80 3.54
C VAL A 276 2.11 -15.93 3.76
N TRP A 277 2.22 -14.65 3.45
CA TRP A 277 1.08 -13.76 3.33
C TRP A 277 0.77 -13.56 1.86
N GLN A 278 -0.45 -13.90 1.47
CA GLN A 278 -0.91 -13.78 0.10
C GLN A 278 -2.36 -13.34 0.09
N HIS A 279 -2.59 -12.20 -0.56
CA HIS A 279 -3.90 -11.58 -0.72
C HIS A 279 -4.70 -11.46 0.58
N GLY A 280 -4.04 -10.93 1.61
CA GLY A 280 -4.62 -10.72 2.93
C GLY A 280 -4.91 -11.97 3.74
N ARG A 281 -4.47 -13.15 3.26
CA ARG A 281 -4.54 -14.40 4.01
C ARG A 281 -3.14 -14.86 4.39
N CYS A 282 -3.01 -15.29 5.64
CA CYS A 282 -1.83 -15.99 6.12
C CYS A 282 -1.97 -17.48 5.80
N ILE A 283 -1.12 -17.98 4.90
CA ILE A 283 -1.03 -19.40 4.57
C ILE A 283 0.14 -19.96 5.37
N ARG A 284 -0.17 -20.61 6.49
CA ARG A 284 0.80 -21.38 7.27
C ARG A 284 0.89 -22.77 6.70
N ASN A 285 2.05 -23.14 6.19
CA ASN A 285 2.24 -24.46 5.62
C ASN A 285 2.39 -25.49 6.75
N THR A 286 1.28 -26.10 7.18
CA THR A 286 1.25 -27.08 8.29
C THR A 286 2.06 -28.35 8.02
N LYS A 287 2.49 -28.59 6.77
CA LYS A 287 3.41 -29.68 6.39
C LYS A 287 4.87 -29.40 6.76
N PHE A 288 5.21 -28.14 7.01
CA PHE A 288 6.51 -27.73 7.53
C PHE A 288 6.28 -27.31 8.99
N GLN A 289 6.26 -28.27 9.92
CA GLN A 289 6.56 -27.97 11.31
C GLN A 289 7.96 -27.36 11.32
N GLY A 290 8.01 -26.03 11.26
CA GLY A 290 9.25 -25.27 11.25
C GLY A 290 10.04 -25.64 12.49
N SER A 291 11.07 -26.48 12.31
CA SER A 291 12.18 -26.50 13.24
C SER A 291 12.64 -25.04 13.43
N LYS A 292 12.97 -24.63 14.67
CA LYS A 292 13.44 -23.27 15.02
C LYS A 292 14.59 -22.69 14.16
N ASN A 293 15.09 -23.47 13.20
CA ASN A 293 16.14 -23.12 12.23
C ASN A 293 15.64 -22.36 11.00
N ASP A 294 14.32 -22.27 10.79
CA ASP A 294 13.68 -21.71 9.59
C ASP A 294 13.34 -20.21 9.69
N GLU A 295 13.62 -19.61 10.83
CA GLU A 295 13.47 -18.18 11.10
C GLU A 295 14.57 -17.38 10.41
N ILE A 296 14.22 -16.22 9.88
CA ILE A 296 15.17 -15.22 9.38
C ILE A 296 15.80 -14.52 10.59
N LYS A 297 17.14 -14.48 10.66
CA LYS A 297 17.92 -13.95 11.80
C LYS A 297 18.95 -12.93 11.36
N THR A 298 19.50 -12.20 12.33
CA THR A 298 20.65 -11.34 12.13
C THR A 298 21.79 -12.08 11.42
N ASN A 299 22.39 -11.42 10.43
CA ASN A 299 23.39 -11.89 9.48
C ASN A 299 22.91 -12.88 8.41
N ASP A 300 21.63 -13.21 8.34
CA ASP A 300 21.11 -14.01 7.23
C ASP A 300 21.11 -13.21 5.92
N ILE A 301 21.36 -13.93 4.82
CA ILE A 301 21.22 -13.41 3.46
C ILE A 301 20.03 -14.11 2.81
N ILE A 302 19.10 -13.29 2.32
CA ILE A 302 17.87 -13.71 1.68
C ILE A 302 17.87 -13.18 0.26
N GLN A 303 17.54 -14.03 -0.70
CA GLN A 303 17.39 -13.66 -2.09
C GLN A 303 15.92 -13.68 -2.46
N LEU A 304 15.42 -12.57 -3.00
CA LEU A 304 14.08 -12.46 -3.58
C LEU A 304 14.22 -12.46 -5.10
N THR A 305 13.58 -13.40 -5.75
CA THR A 305 13.41 -13.43 -7.20
C THR A 305 11.97 -13.02 -7.54
N ILE A 306 11.82 -12.02 -8.37
CA ILE A 306 10.55 -11.49 -8.88
C ILE A 306 10.45 -11.88 -10.34
N ASP A 307 9.56 -12.83 -10.65
CA ASP A 307 9.36 -13.36 -11.99
C ASP A 307 8.02 -12.87 -12.51
N CYS A 308 8.05 -11.74 -13.21
CA CYS A 308 6.85 -11.09 -13.73
C CYS A 308 6.23 -11.90 -14.88
N GLU A 309 7.05 -12.66 -15.61
CA GLU A 309 6.61 -13.51 -16.73
C GLU A 309 5.78 -14.69 -16.24
N ASN A 310 6.28 -15.42 -15.23
CA ASN A 310 5.57 -16.56 -14.65
C ASN A 310 4.61 -16.13 -13.52
N LYS A 311 4.52 -14.83 -13.25
CA LYS A 311 3.68 -14.24 -12.21
C LYS A 311 3.92 -14.91 -10.87
N GLN A 312 5.18 -15.03 -10.47
CA GLN A 312 5.57 -15.66 -9.23
C GLN A 312 6.68 -14.88 -8.55
N ILE A 313 6.77 -15.04 -7.24
CA ILE A 313 7.91 -14.60 -6.46
C ILE A 313 8.54 -15.79 -5.76
N GLU A 314 9.83 -15.71 -5.53
CA GLU A 314 10.59 -16.77 -4.90
C GLU A 314 11.54 -16.21 -3.85
N LEU A 315 11.53 -16.81 -2.67
CA LEU A 315 12.42 -16.51 -1.57
C LEU A 315 13.42 -17.66 -1.40
N PHE A 316 14.71 -17.36 -1.55
CA PHE A 316 15.79 -18.29 -1.26
C PHE A 316 16.56 -17.83 -0.03
N HIS A 317 16.70 -18.72 0.95
CA HIS A 317 17.39 -18.45 2.21
C HIS A 317 18.76 -19.14 2.21
N GLU A 318 19.85 -18.36 2.15
CA GLU A 318 21.19 -18.93 1.92
C GLU A 318 21.64 -19.88 3.04
N ARG A 319 21.48 -19.49 4.31
CA ARG A 319 21.90 -20.32 5.46
C ARG A 319 21.20 -21.70 5.51
N THR A 320 19.90 -21.76 5.24
CA THR A 320 19.12 -23.01 5.31
C THR A 320 19.09 -23.76 3.98
N ASN A 321 19.58 -23.14 2.90
CA ASN A 321 19.48 -23.62 1.53
C ASN A 321 18.05 -23.98 1.12
N LYS A 322 17.06 -23.25 1.65
CA LYS A 322 15.64 -23.46 1.35
C LYS A 322 15.14 -22.44 0.34
N LYS A 323 14.26 -22.90 -0.55
CA LYS A 323 13.65 -22.11 -1.61
C LYS A 323 12.13 -22.23 -1.51
N HIS A 324 11.45 -21.09 -1.56
CA HIS A 324 9.99 -21.01 -1.44
C HIS A 324 9.44 -20.17 -2.57
N THR A 325 8.55 -20.76 -3.37
CA THR A 325 7.94 -20.09 -4.53
C THR A 325 6.45 -19.89 -4.27
N VAL A 326 5.95 -18.70 -4.58
CA VAL A 326 4.53 -18.34 -4.47
C VAL A 326 4.08 -17.79 -5.82
N ILE A 327 3.00 -18.37 -6.35
CA ILE A 327 2.34 -17.89 -7.56
C ILE A 327 1.45 -16.71 -7.15
N VAL A 328 1.63 -15.56 -7.81
CA VAL A 328 0.92 -14.31 -7.54
C VAL A 328 -0.31 -14.22 -8.44
N ASP A 329 -1.48 -13.95 -7.87
CA ASP A 329 -2.69 -13.73 -8.66
C ASP A 329 -2.69 -12.29 -9.18
N SER A 330 -2.52 -12.11 -10.50
CA SER A 330 -2.51 -10.78 -11.11
C SER A 330 -3.81 -10.00 -10.97
N ASN A 331 -4.93 -10.67 -10.69
CA ASN A 331 -6.19 -9.97 -10.45
C ASN A 331 -6.21 -9.28 -9.08
N GLN A 332 -5.44 -9.80 -8.13
CA GLN A 332 -5.36 -9.29 -6.76
C GLN A 332 -4.11 -8.43 -6.55
N THR A 333 -2.98 -8.82 -7.13
CA THR A 333 -1.73 -8.06 -7.13
C THR A 333 -1.28 -7.82 -8.58
N PRO A 334 -1.87 -6.84 -9.28
CA PRO A 334 -1.53 -6.55 -10.68
C PRO A 334 -0.12 -5.97 -10.81
N LEU A 335 0.49 -6.22 -11.98
CA LEU A 335 1.71 -5.53 -12.41
C LEU A 335 1.42 -4.04 -12.68
N PRO A 336 2.39 -3.13 -12.55
CA PRO A 336 3.77 -3.36 -12.10
C PRO A 336 3.87 -3.76 -10.63
N TRP A 337 4.89 -4.52 -10.27
CA TRP A 337 5.20 -4.84 -8.88
C TRP A 337 6.30 -3.95 -8.33
N LYS A 338 6.27 -3.72 -7.02
CA LYS A 338 7.36 -3.08 -6.26
C LYS A 338 7.77 -3.97 -5.11
N ILE A 339 9.03 -3.88 -4.71
CA ILE A 339 9.50 -4.53 -3.49
C ILE A 339 8.84 -3.87 -2.29
N LEU A 340 8.35 -4.69 -1.37
CA LEU A 340 7.84 -4.27 -0.07
C LEU A 340 8.64 -4.96 1.02
N LEU A 341 9.23 -4.15 1.90
CA LEU A 341 9.80 -4.61 3.17
C LEU A 341 9.01 -4.02 4.32
N ALA A 342 8.80 -4.81 5.38
CA ALA A 342 8.28 -4.28 6.65
C ALA A 342 9.19 -4.68 7.80
N LEU A 343 9.51 -3.72 8.67
CA LEU A 343 10.31 -3.92 9.88
C LEU A 343 9.43 -3.62 11.10
N ARG A 344 9.54 -4.42 12.17
CA ARG A 344 8.63 -4.32 13.32
C ARG A 344 9.26 -3.72 14.58
N ARG A 345 10.52 -4.06 14.84
CA ARG A 345 11.20 -3.73 16.08
C ARG A 345 12.19 -2.61 15.85
N LYS A 346 12.38 -1.80 16.88
CA LYS A 346 13.43 -0.79 16.92
C LYS A 346 14.78 -1.44 16.65
N ASN A 347 15.56 -0.76 15.83
CA ASN A 347 16.87 -1.17 15.32
C ASN A 347 16.87 -2.32 14.31
N ASP A 348 15.73 -2.92 13.95
CA ASP A 348 15.70 -3.83 12.80
C ASP A 348 16.29 -3.12 11.57
N CYS A 349 17.16 -3.82 10.85
CA CYS A 349 17.98 -3.23 9.80
C CYS A 349 18.20 -4.22 8.66
N VAL A 350 17.91 -3.79 7.44
CA VAL A 350 18.06 -4.58 6.23
C VAL A 350 18.83 -3.79 5.18
N LYS A 351 19.75 -4.46 4.47
CA LYS A 351 20.58 -3.87 3.43
C LYS A 351 20.45 -4.65 2.13
N ILE A 352 20.25 -3.95 1.01
CA ILE A 352 20.37 -4.52 -0.34
C ILE A 352 21.85 -4.78 -0.62
N LEU A 353 22.17 -5.99 -1.05
CA LEU A 353 23.49 -6.35 -1.56
C LEU A 353 23.49 -6.17 -3.07
N GLN A 354 24.32 -5.26 -3.56
CA GLN A 354 24.52 -5.09 -5.00
C GLN A 354 25.35 -6.26 -5.54
N SER A 355 24.94 -6.80 -6.69
CA SER A 355 25.71 -7.82 -7.38
C SER A 355 26.86 -7.14 -8.13
N ASN A 356 28.10 -7.44 -7.77
CA ASN A 356 29.29 -6.95 -8.48
C ASN A 356 29.37 -7.49 -9.92
#